data_AF-A0A1V5GAW8-F1
#
_entry.id   AF-A0A1V5GAW8-F1
#
_cell.length_a   1.000
_cell.length_b   1.000
_cell.length_c   1.000
_cell.angle_alpha   90.00
_cell.angle_beta   90.00
_cell.angle_gamma   90.00
#
_symmetry.space_group_name_H-M   'P 1'
#
loop_
_entity.id
_entity.type
_entity.pdbx_description
1 polymer ?
#
loop_
_entity_poly.entity_id
_entity_poly.type
_entity_poly.pdbx_seq_one_letter_code
_entity_poly.pdbx_strand_id
1 'polypeptide(L)'
;MRYREIGPLALAAKARAEALGLEFHWYSPTPMCLFNPIAHALGNKGCAACDGLIHVAPDGRVLPCSSFRPEESVGDLLRDGFEAVWFGEKAQFFKTKRQAPSGCRSCDRFALCQGACPLYWREMGCEELEHAAMRMEAAES
;
A
#
# COMPACT_ATOMS: atom_id res chain seq x y z
N MET A 1 -14.21 -3.33 7.02
CA MET A 1 -13.48 -2.19 7.62
C MET A 1 -13.00 -1.31 6.49
N ARG A 2 -13.32 -0.02 6.54
CA ARG A 2 -12.97 0.98 5.53
C ARG A 2 -11.71 1.77 5.93
N TYR A 3 -10.97 2.35 4.99
CA TYR A 3 -9.78 3.15 5.33
C TYR A 3 -10.12 4.42 6.10
N ARG A 4 -11.28 5.05 5.85
CA ARG A 4 -11.76 6.20 6.64
C ARG A 4 -11.97 5.88 8.12
N GLU A 5 -12.09 4.60 8.48
CA GLU A 5 -12.31 4.12 9.84
C GLU A 5 -10.99 3.73 10.53
N ILE A 6 -9.88 3.60 9.78
CA ILE A 6 -8.65 2.98 10.29
C ILE A 6 -7.94 3.83 11.34
N GLY A 7 -7.99 5.15 11.22
CA GLY A 7 -7.22 6.07 12.06
C GLY A 7 -7.53 5.89 13.56
N PRO A 8 -8.79 6.06 14.00
CA PRO A 8 -9.17 5.87 15.39
C PRO A 8 -8.83 4.47 15.92
N LEU A 9 -9.00 3.43 15.10
CA LEU A 9 -8.75 2.04 15.49
C LEU A 9 -7.25 1.77 15.66
N ALA A 10 -6.42 2.22 14.71
CA ALA A 10 -4.97 2.06 14.77
C ALA A 10 -4.36 2.81 15.96
N LEU A 11 -4.84 4.02 16.24
CA LEU A 11 -4.37 4.82 17.37
C LEU A 11 -4.80 4.22 18.71
N ALA A 12 -6.02 3.69 18.82
CA ALA A 12 -6.46 2.98 20.02
C ALA A 12 -5.62 1.72 20.27
N ALA A 13 -5.32 0.95 19.22
CA ALA A 13 -4.46 -0.23 19.32
C ALA A 13 -3.03 0.14 19.73
N LYS A 14 -2.45 1.18 19.11
CA LYS A 14 -1.12 1.72 19.45
C LYS A 14 -1.06 2.13 20.93
N ALA A 15 -2.01 2.96 21.38
CA ALA A 15 -2.06 3.44 22.76
C ALA A 15 -2.17 2.27 23.76
N ARG A 16 -2.95 1.24 23.42
CA ARG A 16 -3.06 0.04 24.26
C ARG A 16 -1.76 -0.76 24.32
N ALA A 17 -1.07 -0.92 23.18
CA ALA A 17 0.22 -1.59 23.13
C ALA A 17 1.26 -0.86 24.00
N GLU A 18 1.34 0.46 23.87
CA GLU A 18 2.24 1.31 24.66
C GLU A 18 1.97 1.21 26.17
N ALA A 19 0.69 1.22 26.57
CA ALA A 19 0.30 1.05 27.97
C ALA A 19 0.69 -0.32 28.56
N LEU A 20 0.94 -1.32 27.70
CA LEU A 20 1.41 -2.65 28.09
C LEU A 20 2.93 -2.81 27.95
N GLY A 21 3.66 -1.75 27.57
CA GLY A 21 5.10 -1.82 27.31
C GLY A 21 5.45 -2.61 26.05
N LEU A 22 4.52 -2.74 25.10
CA LEU A 22 4.72 -3.44 23.84
C LEU A 22 5.11 -2.47 22.72
N GLU A 23 5.97 -2.92 21.82
CA GLU A 23 6.26 -2.20 20.60
C GLU A 23 5.13 -2.42 19.57
N PHE A 24 4.63 -1.32 19.00
CA PHE A 24 3.55 -1.37 18.00
C PHE A 24 4.09 -1.08 16.60
N HIS A 25 3.97 -2.06 15.70
CA HIS A 25 4.39 -1.93 14.31
C HIS A 25 3.21 -1.81 13.36
N TRP A 26 3.26 -0.82 12.46
CA TRP A 26 2.28 -0.64 11.39
C TRP A 26 2.86 -1.07 10.05
N TYR A 27 2.20 -2.00 9.35
CA TYR A 27 2.66 -2.55 8.07
C TYR A 27 1.75 -2.24 6.89
N SER A 28 0.49 -1.89 7.15
CA SER A 28 -0.49 -1.69 6.08
C SER A 28 -0.27 -0.34 5.39
N PRO A 29 -0.13 -0.31 4.05
CA PRO A 29 -0.09 0.95 3.33
C PRO A 29 -1.49 1.57 3.36
N THR A 30 -1.62 2.74 3.99
CA THR A 30 -2.86 3.50 4.11
C THR A 30 -2.78 4.80 3.33
N PRO A 31 -3.88 5.27 2.74
CA PRO A 31 -3.87 6.52 1.99
C PRO A 31 -3.68 7.70 2.94
N MET A 32 -2.62 8.49 2.73
CA MET A 32 -2.27 9.63 3.60
C MET A 32 -3.35 10.73 3.66
N CYS A 33 -4.25 10.79 2.67
CA CYS A 33 -5.40 11.70 2.68
C CYS A 33 -6.53 11.25 3.63
N LEU A 34 -6.56 9.98 4.06
CA LEU A 34 -7.50 9.46 5.06
C LEU A 34 -6.83 9.21 6.41
N PHE A 35 -5.62 8.68 6.39
CA PHE A 35 -4.82 8.43 7.59
C PHE A 35 -3.34 8.60 7.26
N ASN A 36 -2.69 9.59 7.87
CA ASN A 36 -1.27 9.85 7.70
C ASN A 36 -0.47 9.12 8.80
N PRO A 37 0.09 7.93 8.54
CA PRO A 37 0.83 7.17 9.55
C PRO A 37 2.10 7.89 10.03
N ILE A 38 2.71 8.73 9.20
CA ILE A 38 3.94 9.47 9.54
C ILE A 38 3.67 10.44 10.69
N ALA A 39 2.55 11.16 10.64
CA ALA A 39 2.15 12.10 11.69
C ALA A 39 1.93 11.43 13.06
N HIS A 40 1.77 10.10 13.07
CA HIS A 40 1.53 9.30 14.27
C HIS A 40 2.72 8.40 14.62
N ALA A 41 3.91 8.68 14.08
CA ALA A 41 5.13 7.89 14.27
C ALA A 41 5.00 6.40 13.88
N LEU A 42 4.10 6.09 12.94
CA LEU A 42 3.92 4.74 12.38
C LEU A 42 4.75 4.51 11.10
N GLY A 43 5.55 5.50 10.71
CA GLY A 43 6.46 5.45 9.57
C GLY A 43 5.80 5.72 8.22
N ASN A 44 6.62 5.85 7.18
CA ASN A 44 6.15 5.98 5.80
C ASN A 44 5.82 4.58 5.23
N LYS A 45 4.57 4.37 4.82
CA LYS A 45 4.07 3.05 4.39
C LYS A 45 3.36 3.18 3.04
N GLY A 46 4.15 3.28 1.97
CA GLY A 46 3.69 3.05 0.60
C GLY A 46 3.55 1.56 0.30
N CYS A 47 2.81 1.19 -0.76
CA CYS A 47 2.72 -0.21 -1.16
C CYS A 47 4.07 -0.73 -1.65
N ALA A 48 4.64 -1.72 -0.95
CA ALA A 48 5.95 -2.27 -1.26
C ALA A 48 5.95 -3.35 -2.36
N ALA A 49 4.79 -3.68 -2.94
CA ALA A 49 4.67 -4.76 -3.91
C ALA A 49 5.61 -4.54 -5.11
N CYS A 50 6.48 -5.51 -5.38
CA CYS A 50 7.59 -5.44 -6.35
C CYS A 50 8.51 -4.21 -6.23
N ASP A 51 8.44 -3.42 -5.16
CA ASP A 51 9.22 -2.19 -4.98
C ASP A 51 10.24 -2.38 -3.84
N GLY A 52 9.75 -2.68 -2.64
CA GLY A 52 10.57 -3.02 -1.49
C GLY A 52 10.54 -4.50 -1.13
N LEU A 53 9.65 -5.28 -1.74
CA LEU A 53 9.53 -6.72 -1.50
C LEU A 53 8.96 -7.46 -2.70
N ILE A 54 9.17 -8.77 -2.69
CA ILE A 54 8.48 -9.78 -3.50
C ILE A 54 8.19 -10.99 -2.61
N HIS A 55 7.23 -11.82 -3.01
CA HIS A 55 6.98 -13.10 -2.37
C HIS A 55 7.30 -14.22 -3.36
N VAL A 56 8.16 -15.16 -2.96
CA VAL A 56 8.53 -16.32 -3.78
C VAL A 56 7.78 -17.54 -3.25
N ALA A 57 6.90 -18.11 -4.08
CA ALA A 57 6.17 -19.33 -3.76
C ALA A 57 7.09 -20.56 -3.85
N PRO A 58 6.73 -21.69 -3.19
CA PRO A 58 7.55 -22.91 -3.22
C PRO A 58 7.80 -23.50 -4.62
N ASP A 59 6.96 -23.18 -5.60
CA ASP A 59 7.07 -23.61 -6.99
C ASP A 59 7.90 -22.66 -7.87
N GLY A 60 8.52 -21.62 -7.28
CA GLY A 60 9.35 -20.65 -7.98
C GLY A 60 8.61 -19.39 -8.45
N ARG A 61 7.27 -19.40 -8.50
CA ARG A 61 6.49 -18.22 -8.91
C ARG A 61 6.71 -17.05 -7.96
N VAL A 62 6.85 -15.86 -8.55
CA VAL A 62 7.01 -14.60 -7.81
C VAL A 62 5.70 -13.84 -7.83
N LEU A 63 5.21 -13.49 -6.65
CA LEU A 63 4.06 -12.61 -6.45
C LEU A 63 4.52 -11.19 -6.08
N PRO A 64 3.75 -10.15 -6.44
CA PRO A 64 4.07 -8.78 -6.07
C PRO A 64 4.20 -8.57 -4.57
N CYS A 65 3.31 -9.17 -3.78
CA CYS A 65 3.44 -9.37 -2.34
C CYS A 65 2.71 -10.65 -1.94
N SER A 66 2.83 -11.05 -0.67
CA SER A 66 2.22 -12.29 -0.14
C SER A 66 0.68 -12.30 -0.13
N SER A 67 0.03 -11.18 -0.47
CA SER A 67 -1.43 -11.07 -0.50
C SER A 67 -2.03 -11.22 -1.90
N PHE A 68 -1.21 -11.30 -2.95
CA PHE A 68 -1.69 -11.52 -4.32
C PHE A 68 -2.04 -12.99 -4.54
N ARG A 69 -2.95 -13.27 -5.48
CA ARG A 69 -3.29 -14.65 -5.84
C ARG A 69 -2.19 -15.28 -6.71
N PRO A 70 -2.01 -16.61 -6.69
CA PRO A 70 -0.98 -17.30 -7.47
C PRO A 70 -0.99 -17.00 -8.99
N GLU A 71 -2.16 -16.70 -9.55
CA GLU A 71 -2.34 -16.37 -10.98
C GLU A 71 -1.83 -14.97 -11.32
N GLU A 72 -1.63 -14.12 -10.32
CA GLU A 72 -1.13 -12.75 -10.45
C GLU A 72 0.40 -12.68 -10.37
N SER A 73 1.08 -13.81 -10.59
CA SER A 73 2.54 -13.88 -10.59
C SER A 73 3.17 -12.98 -11.66
N VAL A 74 4.29 -12.36 -11.27
CA VAL A 74 5.09 -11.47 -12.10
C VAL A 74 6.18 -12.20 -12.88
N GLY A 75 6.40 -13.48 -12.59
CA GLY A 75 7.36 -14.36 -13.26
C GLY A 75 7.70 -15.57 -12.39
N ASP A 76 8.72 -16.34 -12.77
CA ASP A 76 9.15 -17.53 -12.06
C ASP A 76 10.69 -17.56 -11.93
N LEU A 77 11.22 -17.61 -10.70
CA LEU A 77 12.67 -17.58 -10.47
C LEU A 77 13.38 -18.85 -10.92
N LEU A 78 12.71 -20.00 -10.88
CA LEU A 78 13.30 -21.28 -11.25
C LEU A 78 13.40 -21.41 -12.78
N ARG A 79 12.54 -20.70 -13.51
CA ARG A 79 12.47 -20.74 -14.97
C ARG A 79 13.16 -19.56 -15.64
N ASP A 80 12.90 -18.35 -15.16
CA ASP A 80 13.30 -17.11 -15.83
C ASP A 80 14.52 -16.44 -15.17
N GLY A 81 14.79 -16.76 -13.90
CA GLY A 81 15.84 -16.12 -13.10
C GLY A 81 15.46 -14.73 -12.57
N PHE A 82 16.21 -14.25 -11.57
CA PHE A 82 15.83 -13.03 -10.84
C PHE A 82 15.79 -11.77 -11.71
N GLU A 83 16.81 -11.54 -12.55
CA GLU A 83 16.87 -10.31 -13.35
C GLU A 83 15.68 -10.18 -14.31
N ALA A 84 15.33 -11.27 -15.01
CA ALA A 84 14.20 -11.28 -15.94
C ALA A 84 12.88 -10.99 -15.22
N VAL A 85 12.66 -11.59 -14.03
CA VAL A 85 11.45 -11.36 -13.24
C VAL A 85 11.41 -9.97 -12.63
N TRP A 86 12.51 -9.52 -12.01
CA TRP A 86 12.57 -8.25 -11.30
C TRP A 86 12.51 -7.06 -12.26
N PHE A 87 13.20 -7.10 -13.39
CA PHE A 87 13.20 -6.01 -14.37
C PHE A 87 12.10 -6.15 -15.44
N GLY A 88 11.37 -7.27 -15.44
CA GLY A 88 10.27 -7.54 -16.36
C GLY A 88 9.08 -6.58 -16.21
N GLU A 89 8.28 -6.49 -17.26
CA GLU A 89 7.17 -5.53 -17.39
C GLU A 89 6.17 -5.60 -16.22
N LYS A 90 5.80 -6.82 -15.80
CA LYS A 90 4.85 -7.03 -14.70
C LYS A 90 5.38 -6.46 -13.37
N ALA A 91 6.66 -6.65 -13.05
CA ALA A 91 7.26 -6.05 -11.86
C ALA A 91 7.38 -4.52 -12.00
N GLN A 92 7.74 -4.02 -13.19
CA GLN A 92 7.84 -2.60 -13.48
C GLN A 92 6.50 -1.86 -13.34
N PHE A 93 5.38 -2.52 -13.66
CA PHE A 93 4.04 -1.98 -13.43
C PHE A 93 3.85 -1.55 -11.97
N PHE A 94 4.24 -2.41 -11.03
CA PHE A 94 4.14 -2.13 -9.60
C PHE A 94 5.20 -1.15 -9.09
N LYS A 95 6.46 -1.27 -9.54
CA LYS A 95 7.55 -0.34 -9.18
C LYS A 95 7.23 1.09 -9.56
N THR A 96 6.66 1.27 -10.75
CA THR A 96 6.23 2.59 -11.25
C THR A 96 4.85 3.00 -10.73
N LYS A 97 4.27 2.26 -9.78
CA LYS A 97 3.00 2.51 -9.10
C LYS A 97 1.79 2.64 -10.03
N ARG A 98 1.77 1.90 -11.16
CA ARG A 98 0.68 1.98 -12.18
C ARG A 98 -0.67 1.51 -11.67
N GLN A 99 -0.67 0.71 -10.62
CA GLN A 99 -1.85 0.27 -9.88
C GLN A 99 -2.51 1.35 -9.01
N ALA A 100 -1.89 2.53 -8.85
CA ALA A 100 -2.47 3.58 -8.02
C ALA A 100 -3.83 4.03 -8.56
N PRO A 101 -4.81 4.33 -7.69
CA PRO A 101 -6.11 4.87 -8.11
C PRO A 101 -6.01 6.13 -8.98
N SER A 102 -7.06 6.40 -9.76
CA SER A 102 -7.17 7.65 -10.54
C SER A 102 -7.02 8.88 -9.65
N GLY A 103 -6.38 9.93 -10.16
CA GLY A 103 -6.10 11.17 -9.42
C GLY A 103 -4.99 11.07 -8.37
N CYS A 104 -4.62 9.88 -7.88
CA CYS A 104 -3.54 9.76 -6.90
C CYS A 104 -2.19 10.23 -7.45
N ARG A 105 -1.91 10.00 -8.74
CA ARG A 105 -0.64 10.38 -9.36
C ARG A 105 -0.40 11.90 -9.45
N SER A 106 -1.47 12.70 -9.43
CA SER A 106 -1.41 14.16 -9.40
C SER A 106 -1.46 14.73 -7.98
N CYS A 107 -1.54 13.90 -6.95
CA CYS A 107 -1.54 14.35 -5.56
C CYS A 107 -0.12 14.71 -5.10
N ASP A 108 0.05 15.85 -4.43
CA ASP A 108 1.35 16.32 -3.92
C ASP A 108 2.00 15.35 -2.92
N ARG A 109 1.19 14.51 -2.26
CA ARG A 109 1.66 13.50 -1.29
C ARG A 109 1.99 12.16 -1.96
N PHE A 110 1.84 12.02 -3.27
CA PHE A 110 1.95 10.75 -3.97
C PHE A 110 3.33 10.09 -3.82
N ALA A 111 4.40 10.87 -3.81
CA ALA A 111 5.76 10.36 -3.65
C ALA A 111 5.95 9.56 -2.35
N LEU A 112 5.22 9.93 -1.29
CA LEU A 112 5.24 9.24 0.01
C LEU A 112 4.15 8.16 0.09
N CYS A 113 2.92 8.51 -0.27
CA CYS A 113 1.73 7.66 -0.14
C CYS A 113 1.68 6.49 -1.13
N GLN A 114 2.07 6.75 -2.38
CA GLN A 114 2.04 5.83 -3.51
C GLN A 114 0.67 5.19 -3.80
N GLY A 115 -0.43 5.76 -3.30
CA GLY A 115 -1.80 5.30 -3.58
C GLY A 115 -2.28 4.14 -2.70
N ALA A 116 -1.63 3.87 -1.56
CA ALA A 116 -2.03 2.82 -0.60
C ALA A 116 -2.07 1.39 -1.20
N CYS A 117 -2.79 0.45 -0.56
CA CYS A 117 -2.87 -0.93 -1.03
C CYS A 117 -3.76 -1.06 -2.29
N PRO A 118 -3.26 -1.55 -3.43
CA PRO A 118 -4.08 -1.77 -4.62
C PRO A 118 -5.15 -2.85 -4.42
N LEU A 119 -4.86 -3.86 -3.59
CA LEU A 119 -5.81 -4.95 -3.31
C LEU A 119 -7.03 -4.46 -2.53
N TYR A 120 -6.83 -3.49 -1.62
CA TYR A 120 -7.95 -2.86 -0.92
C TYR A 120 -8.87 -2.16 -1.91
N TRP A 121 -8.32 -1.33 -2.79
CA TRP A 121 -9.11 -0.56 -3.76
C TRP A 121 -9.83 -1.44 -4.77
N ARG A 122 -9.23 -2.58 -5.15
CA ARG A 122 -9.87 -3.58 -6.00
C ARG A 122 -11.14 -4.15 -5.39
N GLU A 123 -11.14 -4.42 -4.08
CA GLU A 123 -12.28 -5.03 -3.40
C GLU A 123 -13.30 -3.99 -2.90
N MET A 124 -12.84 -2.83 -2.46
CA MET A 124 -13.68 -1.85 -1.75
C MET A 124 -14.14 -0.67 -2.61
N GLY A 125 -13.53 -0.47 -3.78
CA GLY A 125 -13.73 0.73 -4.60
C GLY A 125 -13.02 1.97 -4.06
N CYS A 126 -12.97 3.05 -4.86
CA CYS A 126 -12.18 4.25 -4.59
C CYS A 126 -12.97 5.46 -4.06
N GLU A 127 -14.27 5.30 -3.75
CA GLU A 127 -15.16 6.39 -3.28
C GLU A 127 -14.62 7.16 -2.07
N GLU A 128 -13.85 6.49 -1.19
CA GLU A 128 -13.25 7.15 -0.03
C GLU A 128 -12.21 8.21 -0.39
N LEU A 129 -11.59 8.10 -1.57
CA LEU A 129 -10.62 9.08 -2.06
C LEU A 129 -11.28 10.36 -2.56
N GLU A 130 -12.46 10.25 -3.18
CA GLU A 130 -13.23 11.39 -3.67
C GLU A 130 -13.66 12.29 -2.51
N HIS A 131 -14.20 11.69 -1.44
CA HIS A 131 -14.56 12.42 -0.23
C HIS A 131 -13.35 13.07 0.45
N ALA A 132 -12.17 12.44 0.38
CA ALA A 132 -10.95 13.02 0.93
C ALA A 132 -10.49 14.25 0.14
N ALA A 133 -10.56 14.19 -1.20
CA ALA A 133 -10.23 15.31 -2.07
C ALA A 133 -11.13 16.53 -1.81
N MET A 134 -12.46 16.32 -1.74
CA MET A 134 -13.41 17.40 -1.45
C MET A 134 -13.18 18.07 -0.08
N ARG A 135 -12.77 17.29 0.94
CA ARG A 135 -12.47 17.84 2.27
C ARG A 135 -11.19 18.65 2.30
N MET A 136 -10.21 18.31 1.47
CA MET A 136 -8.96 19.08 1.36
C MET A 136 -9.22 20.41 0.65
N GLU A 137 -9.96 20.40 -0.46
CA GLU A 137 -10.37 21.62 -1.18
C GLU A 137 -11.16 22.58 -0.28
N ALA A 138 -12.08 22.06 0.52
CA ALA A 138 -12.87 22.86 1.47
C ALA A 138 -12.06 23.39 2.67
N ALA A 139 -10.91 22.79 3.00
CA ALA A 139 -10.04 23.25 4.09
C ALA A 139 -9.04 24.33 3.65
N GLU A 140 -8.86 24.50 2.33
CA GLU A 140 -7.97 25.47 1.70
C GLU A 140 -8.72 26.72 1.19
N SER A 141 -10.06 26.75 1.36
CA SER A 141 -10.97 27.86 1.03
C SER A 141 -11.40 28.65 2.26
#